data_AF-A0A6M4NJZ4-F1
#
_entry.id   AF-A0A6M4NJZ4-F1
#
_cell.length_a   1.000
_cell.length_b   1.000
_cell.length_c   1.000
_cell.angle_alpha   90.00
_cell.angle_beta   90.00
_cell.angle_gamma   90.00
#
_symmetry.space_group_name_H-M   'P 1'
#
loop_
_entity.id
_entity.type
_entity.pdbx_description
1 polymer ?
#
loop_
_entity_poly.entity_id
_entity_poly.type
_entity_poly.pdbx_seq_one_letter_code
_entity_poly.pdbx_strand_id
1 'polypeptide(L)'
;MTDKTTDTTKNRRTFDPAFKLQVARMVREQGVSVSQVCREMKLTESVVRRWVHQLDDESAGRPGIGKPLTAEQQRIRELEAEVRRLKSDNELLKKASAFFAREIK
;
A
#
# COMPACT_ATOMS: atom_id res chain seq x y z
N MET A 1 33.02 -11.91 32.88
CA MET A 1 32.61 -11.02 31.77
C MET A 1 31.71 -11.82 30.85
N THR A 2 30.39 -11.69 30.95
CA THR A 2 29.46 -12.34 30.01
C THR A 2 28.63 -11.25 29.34
N ASP A 3 28.91 -10.99 28.07
CA ASP A 3 28.06 -10.18 27.22
C ASP A 3 26.92 -11.08 26.69
N LYS A 4 25.67 -10.74 27.01
CA LYS A 4 24.48 -11.40 26.44
C LYS A 4 23.83 -10.42 25.46
N THR A 5 24.27 -10.48 24.22
CA THR A 5 23.56 -9.89 23.08
C THR A 5 22.20 -10.59 22.94
N THR A 6 21.12 -9.89 23.25
CA THR A 6 19.74 -10.38 23.03
C THR A 6 19.23 -9.84 21.69
N ASP A 7 19.30 -10.68 20.66
CA ASP A 7 18.58 -10.47 19.40
C ASP A 7 17.08 -10.57 19.67
N THR A 8 16.40 -9.43 19.70
CA THR A 8 14.95 -9.35 19.89
C THR A 8 14.32 -8.98 18.56
N THR A 9 14.02 -9.99 17.73
CA THR A 9 13.20 -9.84 16.52
C THR A 9 11.77 -9.46 16.94
N LYS A 10 11.55 -8.15 17.11
CA LYS A 10 10.28 -7.57 17.57
C LYS A 10 9.18 -7.86 16.53
N ASN A 11 8.24 -8.75 16.87
CA ASN A 11 7.09 -9.07 16.04
C ASN A 11 6.28 -7.79 15.71
N ARG A 12 6.17 -7.45 14.43
CA ARG A 12 5.52 -6.21 13.98
C ARG A 12 4.00 -6.41 13.97
N ARG A 13 3.27 -5.64 14.78
CA ARG A 13 1.80 -5.60 14.72
C ARG A 13 1.35 -5.27 13.30
N THR A 14 0.53 -6.15 12.72
CA THR A 14 -0.18 -5.91 11.47
C THR A 14 -1.58 -5.40 11.79
N PHE A 15 -2.07 -4.49 10.94
CA PHE A 15 -3.40 -3.92 11.06
C PHE A 15 -4.12 -4.08 9.72
N ASP A 16 -5.43 -4.35 9.81
CA ASP A 16 -6.30 -4.44 8.65
C ASP A 16 -6.44 -3.06 7.95
N PRO A 17 -6.48 -2.98 6.61
CA PRO A 17 -6.65 -1.71 5.89
C PRO A 17 -7.90 -0.93 6.32
N ALA A 18 -9.02 -1.58 6.61
CA ALA A 18 -10.25 -0.90 7.03
C ALA A 18 -10.06 -0.22 8.40
N PHE A 19 -9.36 -0.88 9.33
CA PHE A 19 -9.02 -0.28 10.62
C PHE A 19 -8.11 0.94 10.46
N LYS A 20 -7.06 0.82 9.63
CA LYS A 20 -6.16 1.95 9.34
C LYS A 20 -6.90 3.14 8.73
N LEU A 21 -7.81 2.87 7.78
CA LEU A 21 -8.64 3.88 7.13
C LEU A 21 -9.54 4.58 8.15
N GLN A 22 -10.22 3.82 9.02
CA GLN A 22 -11.06 4.38 10.08
C GLN A 22 -10.27 5.33 10.98
N VAL A 23 -9.07 4.92 11.41
CA VAL A 23 -8.18 5.75 12.23
C VAL A 23 -7.78 7.04 11.50
N ALA A 24 -7.39 6.96 10.23
CA ALA A 24 -7.02 8.12 9.44
C ALA A 24 -8.19 9.10 9.27
N ARG A 25 -9.41 8.58 9.04
CA ARG A 25 -10.64 9.36 8.94
C ARG A 25 -11.03 10.06 10.24
N MET A 26 -10.87 9.41 11.39
CA MET A 26 -11.11 10.06 12.68
C MET A 26 -10.26 11.32 12.86
N VAL A 27 -8.99 11.27 12.44
CA VAL A 27 -8.10 12.43 12.53
C VAL A 27 -8.45 13.49 11.47
N ARG A 28 -8.64 13.08 10.22
CA ARG A 28 -8.83 14.01 9.09
C ARG A 28 -10.24 14.57 8.96
N GLU A 29 -11.24 13.73 9.09
CA GLU A 29 -12.65 14.07 8.85
C GLU A 29 -13.35 14.50 10.13
N GLN A 30 -13.04 13.88 11.27
CA GLN A 30 -13.71 14.13 12.56
C GLN A 30 -12.91 15.07 13.47
N GLY A 31 -11.68 15.46 13.09
CA GLY A 31 -10.84 16.39 13.85
C GLY A 31 -10.31 15.84 15.17
N VAL A 32 -10.36 14.52 15.39
CA VAL A 32 -9.84 13.92 16.63
C VAL A 32 -8.33 14.05 16.66
N SER A 33 -7.77 14.53 17.78
CA SER A 33 -6.32 14.70 17.90
C SER A 33 -5.58 13.36 17.82
N VAL A 34 -4.40 13.35 17.20
CA VAL A 34 -3.54 12.16 17.10
C VAL A 34 -3.25 11.57 18.48
N SER A 35 -2.96 12.41 19.47
CA SER A 35 -2.64 11.96 20.83
C SER A 35 -3.83 11.29 21.53
N GLN A 36 -5.06 11.76 21.28
CA GLN A 36 -6.27 11.10 21.77
C GLN A 36 -6.47 9.72 21.14
N VAL A 37 -6.37 9.62 19.81
CA VAL A 37 -6.49 8.34 19.09
C VAL A 37 -5.42 7.34 19.57
N CYS A 38 -4.20 7.80 19.79
CA CYS A 38 -3.12 6.98 20.33
C CYS A 38 -3.45 6.39 21.70
N ARG A 39 -4.03 7.19 22.60
CA ARG A 39 -4.42 6.77 23.96
C ARG A 39 -5.55 5.76 23.92
N GLU A 40 -6.59 6.01 23.14
CA GLU A 40 -7.79 5.17 23.08
C GLU A 40 -7.51 3.83 22.38
N MET A 41 -6.76 3.85 21.27
CA MET A 41 -6.54 2.68 20.42
C MET A 41 -5.21 1.96 20.67
N LYS A 42 -4.41 2.42 21.65
CA LYS A 42 -3.08 1.87 21.98
C LYS A 42 -2.16 1.81 20.75
N LEU A 43 -2.08 2.94 20.05
CA LEU A 43 -1.26 3.15 18.86
C LEU A 43 -0.14 4.15 19.13
N THR A 44 0.95 4.07 18.37
CA THR A 44 2.03 5.06 18.41
C THR A 44 1.73 6.21 17.44
N GLU A 45 2.08 7.45 17.81
CA GLU A 45 1.80 8.62 16.95
C GLU A 45 2.39 8.47 15.54
N SER A 46 3.58 7.89 15.42
CA SER A 46 4.25 7.65 14.15
C SER A 46 3.43 6.80 13.18
N VAL A 47 2.67 5.84 13.71
CA VAL A 47 1.82 4.95 12.91
C VAL A 47 0.55 5.67 12.47
N VAL A 48 -0.08 6.41 13.38
CA VAL A 48 -1.28 7.20 13.09
C VAL A 48 -0.97 8.28 12.03
N ARG A 49 0.11 9.05 12.21
CA ARG A 49 0.55 10.07 11.24
C ARG A 49 0.83 9.48 9.86
N ARG A 50 1.41 8.28 9.81
CA ARG A 50 1.65 7.58 8.54
C ARG A 50 0.35 7.23 7.82
N TRP A 51 -0.65 6.71 8.52
CA TRP A 51 -1.94 6.38 7.90
C TRP A 51 -2.70 7.61 7.46
N VAL A 52 -2.62 8.70 8.23
CA VAL A 52 -3.17 10.00 7.85
C VAL A 52 -2.54 10.50 6.55
N HIS A 53 -1.20 10.54 6.48
CA HIS A 53 -0.50 10.95 5.27
C HIS A 53 -0.84 10.06 4.07
N GLN A 54 -0.94 8.75 4.31
CA GLN A 54 -1.33 7.82 3.27
C GLN A 54 -2.75 8.12 2.73
N LEU A 55 -3.71 8.41 3.61
CA LEU A 55 -5.06 8.80 3.20
C LEU A 55 -5.04 10.10 2.38
N ASP A 56 -4.22 11.07 2.77
CA ASP A 56 -4.10 12.35 2.03
C ASP A 56 -3.52 12.14 0.63
N ASP A 57 -2.52 11.28 0.50
CA ASP A 57 -1.93 10.95 -0.81
C ASP A 57 -2.95 10.24 -1.70
N GLU A 58 -3.65 9.23 -1.17
CA GLU A 58 -4.67 8.50 -1.92
C GLU A 58 -5.82 9.43 -2.34
N SER A 59 -6.25 10.35 -1.46
CA SER A 59 -7.27 11.35 -1.78
C SER A 59 -6.81 12.36 -2.83
N ALA A 60 -5.50 12.59 -2.95
CA ALA A 60 -4.90 13.41 -3.99
C ALA A 60 -4.57 12.61 -5.27
N GLY A 61 -5.00 11.35 -5.37
CA GLY A 61 -4.71 10.46 -6.50
C GLY A 61 -3.24 10.06 -6.61
N ARG A 62 -2.45 10.25 -5.55
CA ARG A 62 -1.04 9.85 -5.49
C ARG A 62 -0.93 8.43 -4.92
N PRO A 63 0.05 7.63 -5.38
CA PRO A 63 0.30 6.31 -4.81
C PRO A 63 0.78 6.45 -3.37
N GLY A 64 -0.05 6.00 -2.42
CA GLY A 64 0.32 5.95 -1.00
C GLY A 64 1.42 4.92 -0.69
N ILE A 65 2.02 5.02 0.49
CA ILE A 65 3.07 4.10 0.93
C ILE A 65 2.45 2.76 1.34
N GLY A 66 2.72 1.70 0.58
CA GLY A 66 2.38 0.31 0.95
C GLY A 66 1.10 -0.20 0.28
N LYS A 67 0.22 -0.84 1.07
CA LYS A 67 -1.08 -1.34 0.57
C LYS A 67 -2.10 -0.21 0.65
N PRO A 68 -2.87 0.06 -0.42
CA PRO A 68 -3.94 1.06 -0.42
C PRO A 68 -4.89 0.94 0.77
N LEU A 69 -5.30 2.07 1.34
CA LEU A 69 -6.31 2.13 2.39
C LEU A 69 -7.71 2.19 1.80
N THR A 70 -7.88 2.96 0.72
CA THR A 70 -9.16 3.18 0.05
C THR A 70 -9.45 2.09 -0.97
N ALA A 71 -10.73 1.72 -1.08
CA ALA A 71 -11.17 0.73 -2.07
C ALA A 71 -10.90 1.19 -3.52
N GLU A 72 -11.03 2.50 -3.77
CA GLU A 72 -10.71 3.11 -5.04
C GLU A 72 -9.23 2.92 -5.39
N GLN A 73 -8.31 3.30 -4.51
CA GLN A 73 -6.88 3.13 -4.78
C GLN A 73 -6.47 1.66 -4.86
N GLN A 74 -7.14 0.78 -4.11
CA GLN A 74 -6.97 -0.67 -4.24
C GLN A 74 -7.36 -1.13 -5.65
N ARG A 75 -8.50 -0.66 -6.17
CA ARG A 75 -8.96 -0.97 -7.51
C ARG A 75 -8.03 -0.41 -8.60
N ILE A 76 -7.55 0.82 -8.44
CA ILE A 76 -6.57 1.43 -9.35
C ILE A 76 -5.32 0.56 -9.44
N ARG A 77 -4.79 0.12 -8.30
CA ARG A 77 -3.58 -0.72 -8.26
C ARG A 77 -3.79 -2.07 -8.97
N GLU A 78 -4.95 -2.68 -8.80
CA GLU A 78 -5.31 -3.93 -9.48
C GLU A 78 -5.38 -3.75 -10.99
N LEU A 79 -6.05 -2.69 -11.44
CA LEU A 79 -6.18 -2.37 -12.86
C LEU A 79 -4.82 -2.06 -13.49
N GLU A 80 -3.96 -1.31 -12.82
CA GLU A 80 -2.60 -1.05 -13.30
C GLU A 80 -1.78 -2.34 -13.42
N ALA A 81 -1.95 -3.29 -12.50
CA ALA A 81 -1.29 -4.59 -12.57
C ALA A 81 -1.79 -5.42 -13.75
N GLU A 82 -3.09 -5.41 -14.01
CA GLU A 82 -3.69 -6.09 -15.15
C GLU A 82 -3.25 -5.46 -16.48
N VAL A 83 -3.26 -4.13 -16.59
CA VAL A 83 -2.76 -3.42 -17.78
C VAL A 83 -1.30 -3.75 -18.05
N ARG A 84 -0.45 -3.82 -17.01
CA ARG A 84 0.95 -4.24 -17.16
C ARG A 84 1.05 -5.66 -17.70
N ARG A 85 0.24 -6.60 -17.18
CA ARG A 85 0.21 -7.99 -17.66
C ARG A 85 -0.19 -8.05 -19.13
N LEU A 86 -1.31 -7.42 -19.48
CA LEU A 86 -1.82 -7.40 -20.85
C LEU A 86 -0.84 -6.78 -21.85
N LYS A 87 -0.14 -5.70 -21.46
CA LYS A 87 0.91 -5.11 -22.30
C LYS A 87 2.06 -6.09 -22.54
N SER A 88 2.54 -6.77 -21.49
CA SER A 88 3.58 -7.78 -21.62
C SER A 88 3.16 -8.94 -22.53
N ASP A 89 1.93 -9.44 -22.37
CA ASP A 89 1.37 -10.51 -23.20
C ASP A 89 1.27 -10.06 -24.66
N ASN A 90 0.79 -8.84 -24.90
CA ASN A 90 0.70 -8.27 -26.24
C ASN A 90 2.07 -8.12 -26.91
N GLU A 91 3.08 -7.67 -26.17
CA GLU A 91 4.45 -7.56 -26.68
C GLU A 91 5.06 -8.94 -26.99
N LEU A 92 4.76 -9.97 -26.20
CA LEU A 92 5.17 -11.33 -26.50
C LEU A 92 4.50 -11.85 -27.79
N LEU A 93 3.19 -11.63 -27.93
CA LEU A 93 2.46 -12.02 -29.13
C LEU A 93 2.99 -11.33 -30.39
N LYS A 94 3.25 -10.02 -30.33
CA LYS A 94 3.88 -9.28 -31.44
C LYS A 94 5.23 -9.87 -31.85
N LYS A 95 6.09 -10.21 -30.88
CA LYS A 95 7.39 -10.83 -31.15
C LYS A 95 7.23 -12.20 -31.81
N ALA A 96 6.28 -13.01 -31.33
CA ALA A 96 5.99 -14.31 -31.94
C ALA A 96 5.47 -14.15 -33.38
N SER A 97 4.51 -13.27 -33.62
CA SER A 97 3.99 -12.98 -34.97
C SER A 97 5.09 -12.49 -35.91
N ALA A 98 5.97 -11.59 -35.45
CA ALA A 98 7.10 -11.11 -36.23
C ALA A 98 8.12 -12.22 -36.54
N PHE A 99 8.36 -13.13 -35.60
CA PHE A 99 9.20 -14.30 -35.83
C PHE A 99 8.62 -15.21 -36.91
N PHE A 100 7.35 -15.60 -36.80
CA PHE A 100 6.70 -16.45 -37.80
C PHE A 100 6.60 -15.79 -39.19
N ALA A 101 6.33 -14.49 -39.26
CA ALA A 101 6.31 -13.76 -40.53
C ALA A 101 7.68 -13.74 -41.24
N ARG A 102 8.79 -13.89 -40.50
CA ARG A 102 10.15 -13.98 -41.07
C ARG A 102 10.48 -15.39 -41.55
N GLU A 103 10.01 -16.43 -40.85
CA GLU A 103 10.25 -17.84 -41.20
C GLU A 103 9.43 -18.32 -42.41
N ILE A 104 8.27 -17.71 -42.67
CA ILE A 104 7.37 -18.10 -43.79
C ILE A 104 7.78 -17.45 -45.13
N LYS A 105 8.82 -16.61 -45.14
CA LYS A 105 9.33 -15.91 -46.33
C LYS A 105 10.60 -16.56 -46.86
#